data_AF-A0A924RKX6-F1
#
_entry.id   AF-A0A924RKX6-F1
#
_cell.length_a   1.000
_cell.length_b   1.000
_cell.length_c   1.000
_cell.angle_alpha   90.00
_cell.angle_beta   90.00
_cell.angle_gamma   90.00
#
_symmetry.space_group_name_H-M   'P 1'
#
loop_
_entity.id
_entity.type
_entity.pdbx_description
1 polymer ?
#
loop_
_entity_poly.entity_id
_entity_poly.type
_entity_poly.pdbx_seq_one_letter_code
_entity_poly.pdbx_strand_id
1 'polypeptide(L)' 'MSRLKRVVIWLLVAFFVYAVFRSPDQAASIVRAAWDGIVSGLGAVAAFFDALLKG' A
#
# COMPACT_ATOMS: atom_id res chain seq x y z
N MET A 1 9.55 4.14 -26.08
CA MET A 1 9.92 3.10 -25.09
C MET A 1 10.49 1.91 -25.84
N SER A 2 11.74 1.53 -25.57
CA SER A 2 12.36 0.34 -26.17
C SER A 2 11.51 -0.90 -25.86
N ARG A 3 11.27 -1.78 -26.85
CA ARG A 3 10.41 -2.96 -26.70
C ARG A 3 10.77 -3.80 -25.47
N LEU A 4 12.05 -3.83 -25.12
CA LEU A 4 12.58 -4.48 -23.92
C LEU A 4 11.94 -3.97 -22.62
N LYS A 5 11.80 -2.65 -22.44
CA LYS A 5 11.18 -2.06 -21.24
C LYS A 5 9.73 -2.51 -21.07
N ARG A 6 8.99 -2.64 -22.17
CA ARG A 6 7.60 -3.10 -22.15
C ARG A 6 7.49 -4.56 -21.74
N VAL A 7 8.37 -5.42 -22.26
CA VAL A 7 8.40 -6.85 -21.90
C VAL A 7 8.80 -7.04 -20.44
N VAL A 8 9.82 -6.33 -19.96
CA VAL A 8 10.25 -6.40 -18.55
C VAL A 8 9.16 -5.94 -17.59
N ILE A 9 8.45 -4.84 -17.91
CA ILE A 9 7.32 -4.37 -17.11
C ILE A 9 6.20 -5.41 -17.08
N TRP A 10 5.83 -5.98 -18.22
CA TRP A 10 4.79 -7.02 -18.27
C TRP A 10 5.17 -8.27 -17.50
N LEU A 11 6.45 -8.67 -17.53
CA LEU A 11 6.96 -9.81 -16.78
C LEU A 11 6.94 -9.54 -15.27
N LEU A 12 7.34 -8.33 -14.85
CA LEU A 12 7.23 -7.88 -13.46
C LEU A 12 5.78 -7.88 -12.97
N VAL A 13 4.85 -7.37 -13.79
CA VAL A 13 3.42 -7.35 -13.44
C VAL A 13 2.88 -8.79 -13.31
N ALA A 14 3.21 -9.68 -14.25
CA ALA A 14 2.78 -11.08 -14.17
C ALA A 14 3.34 -11.79 -12.92
N PHE A 15 4.60 -11.54 -12.59
CA PHE A 15 5.23 -12.06 -11.38
C PHE A 15 4.59 -11.50 -10.12
N PHE A 16 4.31 -10.20 -10.08
CA PHE A 16 3.66 -9.53 -8.95
C PHE A 16 2.27 -10.10 -8.70
N VAL A 17 1.46 -10.26 -9.75
CA VAL A 17 0.13 -10.88 -9.66
C VAL A 17 0.25 -12.32 -9.14
N TYR A 18 1.18 -13.12 -9.67
CA TYR A 18 1.41 -14.48 -9.19
C TYR A 18 1.84 -14.51 -7.71
N ALA A 19 2.74 -13.63 -7.29
CA ALA A 19 3.22 -13.54 -5.92
C ALA A 19 2.09 -13.17 -4.93
N VAL A 20 1.21 -12.24 -5.32
CA VAL A 20 0.02 -11.87 -4.53
C VAL A 20 -0.92 -13.06 -4.38
N PHE A 21 -1.17 -13.83 -5.44
CA PHE A 21 -2.04 -15.01 -5.38
C PHE A 21 -1.41 -16.22 -4.67
N ARG A 22 -0.09 -16.40 -4.79
CA ARG A 22 0.63 -17.53 -4.20
C ARG A 22 0.89 -17.35 -2.71
N SER A 23 1.07 -16.10 -2.27
CA SER A 23 1.38 -15.74 -0.88
C SER A 23 0.41 -14.66 -0.38
N PRO A 24 -0.90 -14.95 -0.32
CA PRO A 24 -1.91 -13.96 0.05
C PRO A 24 -1.68 -13.41 1.46
N ASP A 25 -1.12 -14.22 2.37
CA ASP A 25 -0.80 -13.79 3.74
C ASP A 25 0.28 -12.71 3.79
N GLN A 26 1.33 -12.82 2.96
CA GLN A 26 2.38 -11.80 2.86
C GLN A 26 1.86 -10.53 2.19
N ALA A 27 1.07 -10.66 1.11
CA ALA A 27 0.46 -9.50 0.47
C ALA A 27 -0.50 -8.79 1.43
N ALA A 28 -1.29 -9.54 2.19
CA ALA A 28 -2.22 -9.01 3.18
C ALA A 28 -1.49 -8.32 4.35
N SER A 29 -0.36 -8.84 4.83
CA SER A 29 0.39 -8.20 5.91
C SER A 29 0.98 -6.86 5.48
N ILE A 30 1.51 -6.75 4.26
CA ILE A 30 2.04 -5.51 3.71
C ILE A 30 0.93 -4.47 3.52
N VAL A 31 -0.20 -4.88 2.92
CA VAL A 31 -1.33 -3.98 2.70
C VAL A 31 -1.94 -3.52 4.03
N ARG A 32 -2.07 -4.42 5.01
CA ARG A 32 -2.55 -4.07 6.36
C ARG A 32 -1.61 -3.10 7.05
N ALA A 33 -0.30 -3.33 7.01
CA ALA A 33 0.68 -2.43 7.60
C ALA A 33 0.63 -1.03 6.96
N ALA A 34 0.48 -0.96 5.63
CA ALA A 34 0.32 0.32 4.93
C ALA A 34 -0.99 1.02 5.32
N TRP A 35 -2.10 0.28 5.40
CA TRP A 35 -3.39 0.80 5.80
C TRP A 35 -3.39 1.32 7.24
N ASP A 36 -2.82 0.56 8.17
CA ASP A 36 -2.70 0.96 9.58
C ASP A 36 -1.87 2.23 9.73
N GLY A 37 -0.81 2.39 8.94
CA GLY A 37 -0.02 3.63 8.89
C GLY A 37 -0.86 4.84 8.43
N ILE A 38 -1.68 4.67 7.40
CA ILE A 38 -2.58 5.72 6.89
C ILE A 38 -3.64 6.08 7.94
N VAL A 39 -4.31 5.08 8.51
CA VAL A 39 -5.37 5.29 9.52
C VAL A 39 -4.81 5.92 10.79
N SER A 40 -3.63 5.49 11.24
CA SER A 40 -2.94 6.08 12.38
C SER A 40 -2.57 7.54 12.13
N GLY A 41 -2.02 7.84 10.95
CA GLY A 41 -1.70 9.21 10.54
C GLY A 41 -2.94 10.11 10.47
N LEU A 42 -4.03 9.62 9.88
CA LEU A 42 -5.31 10.33 9.83
C LEU A 42 -5.91 10.52 11.24
N GLY A 43 -5.79 9.53 12.12
CA GLY A 43 -6.21 9.63 13.51
C GLY A 43 -5.45 10.70 14.28
N ALA A 44 -4.14 10.82 14.06
CA ALA A 44 -3.33 11.88 14.66
C ALA A 44 -3.75 13.27 14.19
N VAL A 45 -4.07 13.42 12.89
CA VAL A 45 -4.59 14.67 12.33
C VAL A 45 -5.97 14.99 12.92
N ALA A 46 -6.87 14.02 12.97
CA ALA A 46 -8.20 14.20 13.56
C ALA A 46 -8.10 14.59 15.04
N ALA A 47 -7.25 13.92 15.82
CA ALA A 47 -7.02 14.24 17.23
C ALA A 47 -6.46 15.65 17.44
N PHE A 48 -5.59 16.12 16.55
CA PHE A 48 -5.08 17.49 16.57
C PHE A 48 -6.20 18.53 16.36
N PHE A 49 -7.07 18.32 15.36
CA PHE A 49 -8.21 19.22 15.13
C PHE A 49 -9.22 19.17 16.27
N ASP A 50 -9.47 17.99 16.85
CA ASP A 50 -10.34 17.82 18.01
C ASP A 50 -9.82 18.59 19.23
N ALA A 51 -8.50 18.56 19.46
CA ALA A 51 -7.85 19.34 20.52
C ALA A 51 -7.92 20.85 20.24
N LEU A 52 -7.81 21.28 18.99
CA LEU A 52 -7.91 22.68 18.59
C LEU A 52 -9.33 23.24 18.71
N LEU A 53 -10.36 22.44 18.44
CA LEU A 53 -11.77 22.84 18.52
C LEU A 53 -12.34 22.78 19.94
N LYS A 54 -11.75 21.96 20.82
CA LYS A 54 -12.12 21.87 22.24
C LYS A 54 -11.39 22.88 23.13
N GLY A 55 -10.32 23.50 22.63
CA GLY A 55 -9.64 24.63 23.26
C GLY A 55 -10.30 25.95 22.90
#